data_AF-A0AB74HDM4-F1
#
_entry.id   AF-A0AB74HDM4-F1
#
_cell.length_a   1.000
_cell.length_b   1.000
_cell.length_c   1.000
_cell.angle_alpha   90.00
_cell.angle_beta   90.00
_cell.angle_gamma   90.00
#
_symmetry.space_group_name_H-M   'P 1'
#
loop_
_entity.id
_entity.type
_entity.pdbx_description
1 polymer ?
#
loop_
_entity_poly.entity_id
_entity_poly.type
_entity_poly.pdbx_seq_one_letter_code
_entity_poly.pdbx_strand_id
1 'polypeptide(L)'
;MDTLMMILNYMREHPTAVLILTVLILAAIAVLAAFIHDSKKVDAVSAKPLSFTAEQARQVTMQRRSNPTRFVFIIPAKLVKDDSINEWANVIAPRLGTGFQVCEVTIIPQKMWFPARYKVTFAKLEALR
;
A
#
# COMPACT_ATOMS: atom_id res chain seq x y z
N MET A 1 31.89 34.95 2.39
CA MET A 1 30.42 35.03 2.37
C MET A 1 29.93 33.62 2.60
N ASP A 2 29.36 33.35 3.76
CA ASP A 2 29.02 31.99 4.16
C ASP A 2 27.98 31.40 3.21
N THR A 3 28.14 30.13 2.85
CA THR A 3 27.29 29.39 1.90
C THR A 3 25.80 29.55 2.21
N LEU A 4 25.48 29.64 3.51
CA LEU A 4 24.13 29.86 4.04
C LEU A 4 23.55 31.24 3.66
N MET A 5 24.36 32.30 3.73
CA MET A 5 23.97 33.66 3.34
C MET A 5 23.79 33.77 1.82
N MET A 6 24.58 33.05 1.03
CA MET A 6 24.42 32.98 -0.42
C MET A 6 23.11 32.27 -0.81
N ILE A 7 22.76 31.17 -0.15
CA ILE A 7 21.49 30.46 -0.37
C ILE A 7 20.30 31.35 0.03
N LEU A 8 20.37 32.03 1.17
CA LEU A 8 19.31 32.93 1.63
C LEU A 8 19.07 34.10 0.65
N ASN A 9 20.14 34.72 0.14
CA ASN A 9 20.01 35.79 -0.85
C ASN A 9 19.40 35.27 -2.16
N TYR A 10 19.85 34.10 -2.63
CA TYR A 10 19.28 33.47 -3.83
C TYR A 10 17.80 33.13 -3.68
N MET A 11 17.39 32.59 -2.52
CA MET A 11 15.98 32.31 -2.23
C MET A 11 15.13 33.58 -2.17
N ARG A 12 15.71 34.69 -1.73
CA ARG A 12 15.04 36.00 -1.66
C ARG A 12 14.87 36.64 -3.04
N GLU A 13 15.86 36.48 -3.92
CA GLU A 13 15.85 37.00 -5.29
C GLU A 13 14.94 36.18 -6.23
N HIS A 14 14.79 34.88 -5.97
CA HIS A 14 14.01 33.97 -6.81
C HIS A 14 12.94 33.16 -6.05
N PRO A 15 11.99 33.82 -5.36
CA PRO A 15 11.00 33.13 -4.52
C PRO A 15 10.12 32.17 -5.32
N THR A 16 9.80 32.53 -6.58
CA THR A 16 8.99 31.69 -7.48
C THR A 16 9.72 30.43 -7.93
N ALA A 17 11.01 30.51 -8.25
CA ALA A 17 11.81 29.36 -8.64
C ALA A 17 11.94 28.35 -7.49
N VAL A 18 12.12 28.84 -6.26
CA VAL A 18 12.17 28.00 -5.05
C VAL A 18 10.83 27.32 -4.80
N LEU A 19 9.71 28.02 -4.96
CA LEU A 19 8.37 27.45 -4.83
C LEU A 19 8.13 26.34 -5.87
N ILE A 20 8.45 26.59 -7.14
CA ILE A 20 8.31 25.58 -8.21
C ILE A 20 9.14 24.33 -7.90
N LEU A 21 10.41 24.51 -7.51
CA LEU A 21 11.28 23.39 -7.15
C LEU A 21 10.70 22.59 -5.98
N THR A 22 10.18 23.27 -4.97
CA THR A 22 9.55 22.62 -3.80
C THR A 22 8.34 21.79 -4.20
N VAL A 23 7.47 22.33 -5.06
CA VAL A 23 6.29 21.62 -5.59
C VAL A 23 6.71 20.40 -6.41
N LEU A 24 7.74 20.51 -7.25
CA LEU A 24 8.25 19.39 -8.04
C LEU A 24 8.80 18.26 -7.16
N ILE A 25 9.54 18.59 -6.10
CA ILE A 25 10.06 17.62 -5.14
C ILE A 25 8.90 16.91 -4.42
N LEU A 26 7.90 17.65 -3.95
CA LEU A 26 6.73 17.07 -3.29
C LEU A 26 5.94 16.16 -4.24
N ALA A 27 5.75 16.56 -5.50
CA ALA A 27 5.10 15.75 -6.51
C ALA A 27 5.88 14.46 -6.79
N ALA A 28 7.20 14.53 -6.92
CA ALA A 28 8.05 13.36 -7.12
C ALA A 28 7.94 12.36 -5.96
N ILE A 29 7.97 12.86 -4.71
CA ILE A 29 7.79 12.03 -3.52
C ILE A 29 6.41 11.35 -3.52
N ALA A 30 5.35 12.07 -3.89
CA ALA A 30 4.00 11.51 -3.97
C ALA A 30 3.89 10.41 -5.04
N VAL A 31 4.48 10.61 -6.22
CA VAL A 31 4.52 9.62 -7.31
C VAL A 31 5.27 8.37 -6.88
N LEU A 32 6.45 8.53 -6.26
CA LEU A 32 7.23 7.41 -5.71
C LEU A 32 6.44 6.63 -4.66
N ALA A 33 5.75 7.32 -3.75
CA ALA A 33 4.94 6.69 -2.71
C ALA A 33 3.76 5.88 -3.28
N ALA A 34 3.14 6.38 -4.36
CA ALA A 34 2.08 5.67 -5.09
C ALA A 34 2.64 4.44 -5.82
N PHE A 35 3.78 4.57 -6.51
CA PHE A 35 4.41 3.45 -7.21
C PHE A 35 4.82 2.33 -6.25
N ILE A 36 5.38 2.67 -5.08
CA ILE A 36 5.71 1.70 -4.01
C ILE A 36 4.44 1.04 -3.44
N HIS A 37 3.30 1.73 -3.42
CA HIS A 37 2.03 1.14 -3.00
C HIS A 37 1.54 0.11 -4.01
N ASP A 38 1.51 0.48 -5.29
CA ASP A 38 1.07 -0.41 -6.35
C ASP A 38 1.98 -1.63 -6.50
N SER A 39 3.29 -1.45 -6.39
CA SER A 39 4.23 -2.57 -6.46
C SER A 39 4.03 -3.57 -5.32
N LYS A 40 3.82 -3.12 -4.08
CA LYS A 40 3.53 -4.00 -2.94
C LYS A 40 2.21 -4.75 -3.12
N LYS A 41 1.18 -4.08 -3.61
CA LYS A 41 -0.10 -4.72 -3.92
C LYS A 41 0.09 -5.80 -4.98
N VAL A 42 0.75 -5.46 -6.09
CA VAL A 42 0.98 -6.38 -7.22
C VAL A 42 1.83 -7.56 -6.81
N ASP A 43 2.91 -7.34 -6.05
CA ASP A 43 3.74 -8.42 -5.51
C ASP A 43 2.93 -9.37 -4.61
N ALA A 44 2.12 -8.81 -3.71
CA ALA A 44 1.31 -9.62 -2.80
C ALA A 44 0.31 -10.50 -3.56
N VAL A 45 -0.41 -9.96 -4.54
CA VAL A 45 -1.46 -10.70 -5.26
C VAL A 45 -0.93 -11.62 -6.37
N SER A 46 0.27 -11.36 -6.89
CA SER A 46 0.94 -12.23 -7.88
C SER A 46 1.73 -13.38 -7.25
N ALA A 47 1.98 -13.33 -5.94
CA ALA A 47 2.59 -14.43 -5.22
C ALA A 47 1.68 -15.68 -5.19
N LYS A 48 2.32 -16.86 -5.19
CA LYS A 48 1.64 -18.12 -4.88
C LYS A 48 1.11 -18.09 -3.44
N PRO A 49 -0.06 -18.69 -3.16
CA PRO A 49 -0.86 -19.54 -4.05
C PRO A 49 -1.88 -18.79 -4.95
N LEU A 50 -2.08 -17.48 -4.80
CA LEU A 50 -3.09 -16.75 -5.58
C LEU A 50 -2.68 -16.56 -7.04
N SER A 51 -1.45 -16.11 -7.28
CA SER A 51 -0.88 -15.91 -8.62
C SER A 51 -1.81 -15.18 -9.60
N PHE A 52 -2.41 -14.08 -9.16
CA PHE A 52 -3.35 -13.32 -9.96
C PHE A 52 -2.69 -12.70 -11.20
N THR A 53 -3.44 -12.67 -12.29
CA THR A 53 -3.09 -11.86 -13.46
C THR A 53 -3.25 -10.38 -13.16
N ALA A 54 -2.66 -9.51 -13.98
CA ALA A 54 -2.78 -8.05 -13.83
C ALA A 54 -4.26 -7.58 -13.79
N GLU A 55 -5.14 -8.20 -14.58
CA GLU A 55 -6.56 -7.87 -14.62
C GLU A 55 -7.31 -8.31 -13.34
N GLN A 56 -6.91 -9.43 -12.74
CA GLN A 56 -7.45 -9.87 -11.45
C GLN A 56 -6.93 -8.99 -10.30
N ALA A 57 -5.65 -8.61 -10.35
CA ALA A 57 -5.02 -7.71 -9.38
C ALA A 57 -5.69 -6.33 -9.34
N ARG A 58 -6.21 -5.83 -10.47
CA ARG A 58 -6.99 -4.58 -10.53
C ARG A 58 -8.27 -4.63 -9.69
N GLN A 59 -8.89 -5.80 -9.56
CA GLN A 59 -10.10 -5.99 -8.77
C GLN A 59 -9.83 -6.08 -7.26
N VAL A 60 -8.56 -6.22 -6.86
CA VAL A 60 -8.15 -6.23 -5.45
C VAL A 60 -7.92 -4.81 -4.97
N THR A 61 -8.36 -4.49 -3.75
CA THR A 61 -8.06 -3.19 -3.11
C THR A 61 -7.16 -3.41 -1.90
N MET A 62 -6.09 -2.61 -1.77
CA MET A 62 -5.22 -2.60 -0.59
C MET A 62 -5.31 -1.25 0.11
N GLN A 63 -5.85 -1.26 1.33
CA GLN A 63 -5.95 -0.07 2.18
C GLN A 63 -4.77 0.00 3.16
N ARG A 64 -4.18 1.19 3.32
CA ARG A 64 -3.12 1.47 4.30
C ARG A 64 -3.11 2.94 4.74
N ARG A 65 -2.48 3.22 5.88
CA ARG A 65 -2.07 4.58 6.29
C ARG A 65 -0.61 4.87 5.87
N SER A 66 -0.19 6.14 5.97
CA SER A 66 1.17 6.59 5.61
C SER A 66 2.27 5.87 6.40
N ASN A 67 2.07 5.67 7.72
CA ASN A 67 2.84 4.74 8.54
C ASN A 67 1.96 3.54 8.88
N PRO A 68 1.96 2.48 8.05
CA PRO A 68 1.04 1.38 8.25
C PRO A 68 1.46 0.56 9.47
N THR A 69 0.58 0.55 10.47
CA THR A 69 0.55 -0.52 11.48
C THR A 69 -0.41 -1.63 11.06
N ARG A 70 -1.24 -1.37 10.04
CA ARG A 70 -2.21 -2.31 9.48
C ARG A 70 -2.28 -2.20 7.95
N PHE A 71 -2.36 -3.34 7.28
CA PHE A 71 -2.74 -3.47 5.88
C PHE A 71 -4.06 -4.23 5.78
N VAL A 72 -4.95 -3.78 4.92
CA VAL A 72 -6.22 -4.48 4.65
C VAL A 72 -6.34 -4.75 3.16
N PHE A 73 -6.40 -6.03 2.80
CA PHE A 73 -6.65 -6.48 1.44
C PHE A 73 -8.11 -6.86 1.30
N ILE A 74 -8.76 -6.34 0.25
CA ILE A 74 -10.12 -6.67 -0.12
C ILE A 74 -10.06 -7.42 -1.45
N ILE A 75 -10.32 -8.72 -1.41
CA ILE A 75 -10.18 -9.63 -2.55
C ILE A 75 -11.56 -10.19 -2.91
N PRO A 76 -12.02 -10.09 -4.18
CA PRO A 76 -13.27 -10.71 -4.58
C PRO A 76 -13.26 -12.24 -4.37
N ALA A 77 -14.30 -12.78 -3.72
CA ALA A 77 -14.35 -14.20 -3.38
C ALA A 77 -14.42 -15.10 -4.62
N LYS A 78 -14.96 -14.60 -5.74
CA LYS A 78 -14.99 -15.30 -7.03
C LYS A 78 -13.60 -15.68 -7.59
N LEU A 79 -12.53 -15.04 -7.08
CA LEU A 79 -11.17 -15.24 -7.58
C LEU A 79 -10.35 -16.22 -6.73
N VAL A 80 -10.86 -16.65 -5.57
CA VAL A 80 -10.07 -17.36 -4.56
C VAL A 80 -10.89 -18.46 -3.91
N LYS A 81 -10.22 -19.53 -3.49
CA LYS A 81 -10.78 -20.58 -2.64
C LYS A 81 -10.41 -20.35 -1.17
N ASP A 82 -11.24 -20.77 -0.23
CA ASP A 82 -11.02 -20.60 1.21
C ASP A 82 -9.65 -21.12 1.70
N ASP A 83 -9.18 -22.25 1.19
CA ASP A 83 -7.88 -22.79 1.59
C ASP A 83 -6.72 -21.92 1.08
N SER A 84 -6.82 -21.46 -0.16
CA SER A 84 -5.78 -20.65 -0.80
C SER A 84 -5.64 -19.26 -0.19
N ILE A 85 -6.70 -18.67 0.37
CA ILE A 85 -6.61 -17.33 0.99
C ILE A 85 -5.84 -17.36 2.32
N ASN A 86 -6.01 -18.42 3.11
CA ASN A 86 -5.32 -18.58 4.39
C ASN A 86 -3.84 -18.88 4.18
N GLU A 87 -3.51 -19.78 3.24
CA GLU A 87 -2.13 -20.05 2.84
C GLU A 87 -1.45 -18.79 2.30
N TRP A 88 -2.14 -18.05 1.43
CA TRP A 88 -1.66 -16.78 0.90
C TRP A 88 -1.36 -15.77 2.00
N ALA A 89 -2.24 -15.62 2.99
CA ALA A 89 -2.04 -14.69 4.08
C ALA A 89 -0.74 -14.99 4.84
N ASN A 90 -0.46 -16.26 5.13
CA ASN A 90 0.78 -16.67 5.81
C ASN A 90 2.03 -16.38 4.99
N VAL A 91 2.00 -16.57 3.67
CA VAL A 91 3.13 -16.30 2.76
C VAL A 91 3.40 -14.80 2.62
N ILE A 92 2.35 -13.98 2.62
CA ILE A 92 2.45 -12.54 2.37
C ILE A 92 2.84 -11.73 3.60
N ALA A 93 2.45 -12.15 4.81
CA ALA A 93 2.78 -11.43 6.05
C ALA A 93 4.25 -10.96 6.13
N PRO A 94 5.27 -11.81 5.92
CA PRO A 94 6.68 -11.37 5.95
C PRO A 94 7.08 -10.45 4.78
N ARG A 95 6.38 -10.50 3.64
CA ARG A 95 6.68 -9.67 2.45
C ARG A 95 6.19 -8.24 2.58
N LEU A 96 5.18 -7.99 3.42
CA LEU A 96 4.63 -6.64 3.64
C LEU A 96 5.59 -5.73 4.42
N GLY A 97 6.49 -6.33 5.19
CA GLY A 97 7.53 -5.68 5.96
C GLY A 97 7.74 -6.34 7.33
N THR A 98 8.69 -5.83 8.09
CA THR A 98 9.05 -6.38 9.41
C THR A 98 7.91 -6.21 10.42
N GLY A 99 7.61 -7.30 11.14
CA GLY A 99 6.70 -7.29 12.28
C GLY A 99 5.21 -7.38 11.96
N PHE A 100 4.82 -7.54 10.69
CA PHE A 100 3.43 -7.79 10.30
C PHE A 100 3.07 -9.27 10.46
N GLN A 101 1.87 -9.53 10.98
CA GLN A 101 1.27 -10.84 11.08
C GLN A 101 -0.16 -10.81 10.54
N VAL A 102 -0.67 -11.96 10.11
CA VAL A 102 -2.09 -12.12 9.77
C VAL A 102 -2.89 -12.02 11.05
N CYS A 103 -3.82 -11.08 11.12
CA CYS A 103 -4.65 -10.89 12.31
C CYS A 103 -6.04 -11.46 12.10
N GLU A 104 -6.59 -11.31 10.89
CA GLU A 104 -7.96 -11.68 10.60
C GLU A 104 -8.16 -11.92 9.11
N VAL A 105 -8.87 -13.01 8.78
CA VAL A 105 -9.42 -13.28 7.45
C VAL A 105 -10.93 -13.33 7.63
N THR A 106 -11.64 -12.29 7.21
CA THR A 106 -13.10 -12.21 7.31
C THR A 106 -13.76 -12.25 5.93
N ILE A 107 -14.84 -13.02 5.80
CA ILE A 107 -15.68 -13.01 4.60
C ILE A 107 -16.72 -11.90 4.75
N ILE A 108 -16.68 -10.93 3.85
CA ILE A 108 -17.75 -9.95 3.67
C ILE A 108 -18.80 -10.61 2.77
N PRO A 109 -20.02 -10.88 3.30
CA PRO A 109 -21.05 -11.57 2.55
C PRO A 109 -21.52 -10.74 1.35
N GLN A 110 -22.02 -11.44 0.34
CA GLN A 110 -22.62 -10.82 -0.84
C GLN A 110 -23.79 -9.91 -0.42
N LYS A 111 -23.80 -8.68 -0.93
CA LYS A 111 -24.97 -7.78 -0.87
C LYS A 111 -25.57 -7.66 -2.27
N MET A 112 -26.81 -7.18 -2.37
CA MET A 112 -27.62 -7.13 -3.59
C MET A 112 -26.88 -6.63 -4.87
N TRP A 113 -25.89 -5.74 -4.70
CA TRP A 113 -25.10 -5.16 -5.81
C TRP A 113 -23.59 -5.46 -5.73
N PHE A 114 -23.13 -6.20 -4.71
CA PHE A 114 -21.71 -6.43 -4.45
C PHE A 114 -21.42 -7.92 -4.23
N PRO A 115 -20.54 -8.53 -5.05
CA PRO A 115 -20.14 -9.91 -4.84
C PRO A 115 -19.45 -10.07 -3.48
N ALA A 116 -19.49 -11.28 -2.93
CA ALA A 116 -18.76 -11.61 -1.70
C ALA A 116 -17.26 -11.30 -1.84
N ARG A 117 -16.62 -10.91 -0.74
CA ARG A 117 -15.20 -10.51 -0.71
C ARG A 117 -14.53 -11.05 0.54
N TYR A 118 -13.25 -11.42 0.43
CA TYR A 118 -12.40 -11.60 1.59
C TYR A 118 -11.81 -10.25 2.00
N LYS A 119 -11.81 -10.00 3.30
CA LYS A 119 -11.07 -8.94 3.96
C LYS A 119 -9.96 -9.59 4.75
N VAL A 120 -8.74 -9.45 4.28
CA VAL A 120 -7.55 -9.96 4.97
C VAL A 120 -6.83 -8.79 5.62
N THR A 121 -6.73 -8.84 6.95
CA THR A 121 -6.11 -7.81 7.76
C THR A 121 -4.77 -8.31 8.29
N PHE A 122 -3.72 -7.57 7.98
CA PHE A 122 -2.39 -7.74 8.55
C PHE A 122 -2.14 -6.59 9.52
N ALA A 123 -1.65 -6.86 10.72
CA ALA A 123 -1.24 -5.80 11.63
C ALA A 123 0.10 -6.12 12.29
N LYS A 124 0.78 -5.08 12.75
CA LYS A 124 1.91 -5.22 13.65
C LYS A 124 1.42 -5.58 15.04
N LEU A 125 2.23 -6.33 15.79
CA LEU A 125 1.95 -6.68 17.19
C LEU A 125 1.59 -5.46 18.06
N GLU A 126 2.24 -4.32 17.81
CA GLU A 126 1.98 -3.05 18.51
C GLU A 126 0.55 -2.52 18.32
N ALA A 127 -0.13 -2.86 17.23
CA ALA A 127 -1.48 -2.41 16.93
C ALA A 127 -2.58 -3.42 17.31
N LEU A 128 -2.18 -4.51 17.99
CA LEU A 128 -3.09 -5.51 18.57
C LEU A 128 -3.31 -5.29 20.09
N ARG A 129 -2.55 -4.38 20.70
CA ARG A 129 -2.80 -3.87 22.06
C ARG A 129 -3.76 -2.69 22.02
#